data_AF-A0AAD7UAB8-F1
#
_entry.id   AF-A0AAD7UAB8-F1
#
_cell.length_a   1.000
_cell.length_b   1.000
_cell.length_c   1.000
_cell.angle_alpha   90.00
_cell.angle_beta   90.00
_cell.angle_gamma   90.00
#
_symmetry.space_group_name_H-M   'P 1'
#
loop_
_entity.id
_entity.type
_entity.pdbx_description
1 polymer ?
#
loop_
_entity_poly.entity_id
_entity_poly.type
_entity_poly.pdbx_seq_one_letter_code
_entity_poly.pdbx_strand_id
1 'polypeptide(L)'
;MPRDLPIAPPPGEDDLGSDFLVDGLEDWGVVGRPEEEQTNLLADLDIEAMRAEVEVRDWPLSLREICEKEREEHKKNYARHANDSGSPEVQVALFSARIKHVTQHVIDNPKDFASRRGLLALVSKRRRLLNYYFKKKPQAAEQLVKDLGIRFRFRAKIPSRDEKYREFTIRANRKKK
;
A
#
# COMPACT_ATOMS: atom_id res chain seq x y z
N MET A 1 -21.94 -7.39 -1.73
CA MET A 1 -21.11 -8.56 -1.39
C MET A 1 -20.49 -9.07 -2.69
N PRO A 2 -19.17 -9.19 -2.81
CA PRO A 2 -18.58 -9.95 -3.90
C PRO A 2 -19.07 -11.40 -3.78
N ARG A 3 -19.54 -11.99 -4.88
CA ARG A 3 -19.88 -13.41 -4.92
C ARG A 3 -18.58 -14.17 -5.12
N ASP A 4 -18.16 -14.91 -4.12
CA ASP A 4 -17.11 -15.91 -4.26
C ASP A 4 -17.62 -17.01 -5.20
N LEU A 5 -17.01 -17.13 -6.37
CA LEU A 5 -17.24 -18.28 -7.25
C LEU A 5 -16.41 -19.46 -6.71
N PRO A 6 -17.01 -20.66 -6.55
CA PRO A 6 -16.26 -21.82 -6.08
C PRO A 6 -15.21 -22.22 -7.14
N ILE A 7 -13.95 -22.24 -6.73
CA ILE A 7 -12.86 -22.81 -7.52
C ILE A 7 -13.05 -24.33 -7.51
N ALA A 8 -13.27 -24.92 -8.68
CA ALA A 8 -13.39 -26.37 -8.81
C ALA A 8 -12.04 -27.03 -8.43
N PRO A 9 -12.04 -28.16 -7.69
CA PRO A 9 -10.82 -28.90 -7.43
C PRO A 9 -10.24 -29.43 -8.76
N PRO A 10 -8.90 -29.51 -8.90
CA PRO A 10 -8.30 -30.13 -10.07
C PRO A 10 -8.78 -31.59 -10.15
N PRO A 11 -9.07 -32.11 -11.37
CA PRO A 11 -9.56 -33.47 -11.53
C PRO A 11 -8.51 -34.46 -11.00
N GLY A 12 -8.96 -35.42 -10.19
CA GLY A 12 -8.13 -36.50 -9.66
C GLY A 12 -7.62 -37.41 -10.79
N GLU A 13 -6.45 -37.99 -10.57
CA GLU A 13 -5.66 -38.76 -11.54
C GLU A 13 -6.26 -40.13 -11.94
N ASP A 14 -7.48 -40.46 -11.51
CA ASP A 14 -7.92 -41.87 -11.46
C ASP A 14 -9.05 -42.27 -12.43
N ASP A 15 -9.43 -41.46 -13.42
CA ASP A 15 -10.64 -41.74 -14.25
C ASP A 15 -10.45 -41.63 -15.78
N LEU A 16 -9.35 -42.17 -16.33
CA LEU A 16 -9.30 -42.49 -17.76
C LEU A 16 -8.83 -43.93 -17.97
N GLY A 17 -9.80 -44.79 -18.26
CA GLY A 17 -9.65 -46.22 -18.52
C GLY A 17 -8.62 -46.55 -19.58
N SER A 18 -7.92 -47.66 -19.33
CA SER A 18 -6.79 -48.21 -20.08
C SER A 18 -7.11 -48.81 -21.45
N ASP A 19 -8.22 -48.43 -22.10
CA ASP A 19 -8.77 -49.14 -23.27
C ASP A 19 -9.03 -48.25 -24.51
N PHE A 20 -8.55 -47.00 -24.55
CA PHE A 20 -8.84 -46.10 -25.71
C PHE A 20 -7.65 -45.68 -26.57
N LEU A 21 -6.42 -46.20 -26.38
CA LEU A 21 -5.27 -45.65 -27.12
C LEU A 21 -4.15 -46.65 -27.43
N VAL A 22 -4.51 -47.76 -28.11
CA VAL A 22 -3.50 -48.71 -28.64
C VAL A 22 -3.52 -48.85 -30.16
N ASP A 23 -4.43 -48.23 -30.92
CA ASP A 23 -4.57 -48.54 -32.35
C ASP A 23 -4.55 -47.32 -33.31
N GLY A 24 -3.66 -46.36 -33.05
CA GLY A 24 -3.56 -45.17 -33.90
C GLY A 24 -2.32 -44.31 -33.69
N LEU A 25 -1.23 -44.89 -33.19
CA LEU A 25 0.04 -44.20 -32.97
C LEU A 25 1.20 -44.87 -33.72
N GLU A 26 0.94 -45.34 -34.94
CA GLU A 26 1.99 -45.87 -35.84
C GLU A 26 2.22 -45.01 -37.09
N ASP A 27 1.54 -43.86 -37.27
CA ASP A 27 1.63 -43.07 -38.52
C ASP A 27 1.90 -41.56 -38.36
N TRP A 28 2.43 -41.13 -37.21
CA TRP A 28 3.07 -39.80 -37.12
C TRP A 28 4.57 -40.01 -37.01
N GLY A 29 5.19 -40.24 -38.17
CA GLY A 29 6.62 -40.45 -38.34
C GLY A 29 7.47 -39.45 -37.56
N VAL A 30 7.88 -39.84 -36.35
CA VAL A 30 9.03 -39.26 -35.68
C VAL A 30 10.26 -39.83 -36.37
N VAL A 31 10.57 -39.28 -37.55
CA VAL A 31 11.95 -39.30 -38.03
C VAL A 31 12.71 -38.42 -37.04
N GLY A 32 13.48 -39.02 -36.15
CA GLY A 32 14.36 -38.28 -35.25
C GLY A 32 15.20 -37.31 -36.09
N ARG A 33 14.99 -36.01 -35.92
CA ARG A 33 15.85 -35.00 -36.54
C ARG A 33 17.26 -35.26 -35.98
N PRO A 34 18.27 -35.58 -36.81
CA PRO A 34 19.62 -35.79 -36.32
C PRO A 34 20.08 -34.56 -35.52
N GLU A 35 20.72 -34.80 -34.37
CA GLU A 35 21.15 -33.77 -33.41
C GLU A 35 22.07 -32.70 -34.02
N GLU A 36 22.62 -32.95 -35.20
CA GLU A 36 23.59 -32.09 -35.88
C GLU A 36 22.97 -30.87 -36.58
N GLU A 37 21.64 -30.75 -36.66
CA GLU A 37 20.96 -29.61 -37.28
C GLU A 37 19.98 -28.90 -36.35
N GLN A 38 20.38 -28.72 -35.09
CA GLN A 38 19.85 -27.64 -34.27
C GLN A 38 20.72 -26.41 -34.46
N THR A 39 20.70 -25.84 -35.67
CA THR A 39 21.20 -24.47 -35.84
C THR A 39 20.31 -23.59 -34.97
N ASN A 40 20.89 -23.04 -33.91
CA ASN A 40 20.22 -22.05 -33.10
C ASN A 40 19.94 -20.85 -34.03
N LEU A 41 18.75 -20.76 -34.60
CA LEU A 41 18.36 -19.74 -35.60
C LEU A 41 18.51 -18.30 -35.09
N LEU A 42 18.75 -18.17 -33.78
CA LEU A 42 19.01 -16.93 -33.07
C LEU A 42 20.52 -16.63 -32.90
N ALA A 43 21.42 -17.53 -33.31
CA ALA A 43 22.87 -17.36 -33.20
C ALA A 43 23.43 -16.34 -34.20
N ASP A 44 22.74 -16.13 -35.33
CA ASP A 44 23.10 -15.12 -36.33
C ASP A 44 22.54 -13.73 -36.01
N LEU A 45 21.69 -13.62 -34.98
CA LEU A 45 21.22 -12.33 -34.49
C LEU A 45 22.24 -11.82 -33.49
N ASP A 46 23.03 -10.85 -33.93
CA ASP A 46 24.03 -10.18 -33.11
C ASP A 46 23.32 -9.26 -32.10
N ILE A 47 22.77 -9.85 -31.04
CA ILE A 47 21.98 -9.17 -30.00
C ILE A 47 22.81 -8.05 -29.34
N GLU A 48 24.14 -8.18 -29.30
CA GLU A 48 25.07 -7.15 -28.82
C GLU A 48 25.09 -5.92 -29.73
N ALA A 49 25.12 -6.09 -31.06
CA ALA A 49 25.05 -4.99 -32.01
C ALA A 49 23.68 -4.29 -31.96
N MET A 50 22.58 -5.05 -31.86
CA MET A 50 21.24 -4.48 -31.73
C MET A 50 21.06 -3.69 -30.42
N ARG A 51 21.67 -4.14 -29.31
CA ARG A 51 21.65 -3.40 -28.04
C ARG A 51 22.40 -2.07 -28.08
N ALA A 52 23.42 -1.94 -28.93
CA ALA A 52 24.22 -0.73 -29.07
C ALA A 52 23.48 0.38 -29.85
N GLU A 53 22.52 0.01 -30.70
CA GLU A 53 21.75 0.96 -31.54
C GLU A 53 20.36 1.28 -30.99
N VAL A 54 19.86 0.50 -30.02
CA VAL A 54 18.61 0.83 -29.34
C VAL A 54 18.86 2.01 -28.40
N GLU A 55 18.49 3.20 -28.84
CA GLU A 55 18.20 4.31 -27.93
C GLU A 55 17.13 3.80 -26.95
N VAL A 56 17.57 3.44 -25.75
CA VAL A 56 16.66 3.11 -24.65
C VAL A 56 15.87 4.38 -24.41
N ARG A 57 14.64 4.41 -24.93
CA ARG A 57 13.70 5.49 -24.71
C ARG A 57 13.45 5.52 -23.20
N ASP A 58 14.10 6.46 -22.53
CA ASP A 58 13.91 6.70 -21.10
C ASP A 58 12.44 7.04 -20.88
N TRP A 59 11.67 6.04 -20.47
CA TRP A 59 10.29 6.27 -20.09
C TRP A 59 10.31 7.07 -18.78
N PRO A 60 9.56 8.18 -18.68
CA PRO A 60 9.51 8.95 -17.45
C PRO A 60 9.04 8.03 -16.32
N LEU A 61 9.67 8.15 -15.15
CA LEU A 61 9.34 7.34 -13.96
C LEU A 61 7.83 7.19 -13.83
N SER A 62 7.38 5.95 -13.74
CA SER A 62 5.99 5.62 -13.54
C SER A 62 5.48 6.28 -12.25
N LEU A 63 4.18 6.59 -12.21
CA LEU A 63 3.54 7.16 -11.03
C LEU A 63 3.76 6.28 -9.78
N ARG A 64 3.95 4.97 -9.96
CA ARG A 64 4.29 4.02 -8.90
C ARG A 64 5.69 4.29 -8.33
N GLU A 65 6.68 4.44 -9.19
CA GLU A 65 8.07 4.69 -8.79
C GLU A 65 8.22 6.06 -8.08
N ILE A 66 7.51 7.09 -8.55
CA ILE A 66 7.48 8.39 -7.86
C ILE A 66 6.92 8.23 -6.44
N CYS A 67 5.79 7.54 -6.30
CA CYS A 67 5.21 7.27 -4.98
C CYS A 67 6.11 6.37 -4.10
N GLU A 68 6.92 5.49 -4.70
CA GLU A 68 7.88 4.66 -3.97
C GLU A 68 9.00 5.51 -3.39
N LYS A 69 9.58 6.40 -4.20
CA LYS A 69 10.62 7.34 -3.77
C LYS A 69 10.16 8.22 -2.60
N GLU A 70 8.97 8.84 -2.72
CA GLU A 70 8.41 9.65 -1.63
C GLU A 70 8.16 8.83 -0.35
N ARG A 71 7.70 7.58 -0.50
CA ARG A 71 7.53 6.66 0.63
C ARG A 71 8.86 6.36 1.31
N GLU A 72 9.92 6.14 0.55
CA GLU A 72 11.25 5.89 1.08
C GLU A 72 11.84 7.11 1.77
N GLU A 73 11.66 8.31 1.23
CA GLU A 73 12.08 9.56 1.85
C GLU A 73 11.40 9.77 3.21
N HIS A 74 10.08 9.58 3.27
CA HIS A 74 9.35 9.67 4.54
C HIS A 74 9.75 8.58 5.54
N LYS A 75 10.09 7.37 5.07
CA LYS A 75 10.65 6.34 5.95
C LYS A 75 12.00 6.77 6.51
N LYS A 76 12.94 7.20 5.67
CA LYS A 76 14.30 7.61 6.09
C LYS A 76 14.26 8.71 7.15
N ASN A 77 13.35 9.68 7.02
CA ASN A 77 13.28 10.84 7.92
C ASN A 77 12.68 10.52 9.30
N TYR A 78 11.76 9.55 9.39
CA TYR A 78 10.98 9.29 10.61
C TYR A 78 11.16 7.88 11.19
N ALA A 79 11.92 7.01 10.52
CA ALA A 79 12.21 5.66 10.99
C ALA A 79 13.13 5.69 12.22
N ARG A 80 12.86 4.80 13.18
CA ARG A 80 13.74 4.61 14.34
C ARG A 80 14.89 3.66 14.05
N HIS A 81 14.68 2.74 13.11
CA HIS A 81 15.63 1.71 12.70
C HIS A 81 15.53 1.50 11.18
N ALA A 82 16.54 0.91 10.55
CA ALA A 82 16.66 0.80 9.10
C ALA A 82 15.45 0.13 8.39
N ASN A 83 14.74 -0.78 9.06
CA ASN A 83 13.58 -1.49 8.49
C ASN A 83 12.25 -1.15 9.19
N ASP A 84 12.17 0.03 9.82
CA ASP A 84 10.97 0.44 10.55
C ASP A 84 9.87 0.93 9.60
N SER A 85 8.88 0.06 9.37
CA SER A 85 7.64 0.41 8.64
C SER A 85 6.42 0.53 9.57
N GLY A 86 6.58 0.21 10.85
CA GLY A 86 5.49 0.02 11.81
C GLY A 86 5.33 1.14 12.82
N SER A 87 6.33 2.00 12.98
CA SER A 87 6.28 3.05 14.00
C SER A 87 5.17 4.09 13.72
N PRO A 88 4.58 4.65 14.78
CA PRO A 88 3.57 5.69 14.65
C PRO A 88 4.06 6.90 13.86
N GLU A 89 5.33 7.28 13.99
CA GLU A 89 5.95 8.41 13.30
C GLU A 89 5.95 8.20 11.78
N VAL A 90 6.50 7.08 11.32
CA VAL A 90 6.55 6.70 9.90
C VAL A 90 5.14 6.60 9.31
N GLN A 91 4.22 5.94 10.01
CA GLN A 91 2.84 5.79 9.53
C GLN A 91 2.11 7.14 9.41
N VAL A 92 2.29 8.04 10.37
CA VAL A 92 1.69 9.39 10.33
C VAL A 92 2.26 10.21 9.18
N ALA A 93 3.57 10.12 8.91
CA ALA A 93 4.19 10.76 7.76
C ALA A 93 3.61 10.23 6.44
N LEU A 94 3.56 8.90 6.27
CA LEU A 94 2.99 8.25 5.08
C LEU A 94 1.52 8.61 4.86
N PHE A 95 0.71 8.59 5.93
CA PHE A 95 -0.69 9.02 5.82
C PHE A 95 -0.82 10.49 5.43
N SER A 96 0.09 11.34 5.90
CA SER A 96 0.06 12.76 5.57
C SER A 96 0.39 13.02 4.10
N ALA A 97 1.39 12.34 3.54
CA ALA A 97 1.71 12.38 2.11
C ALA A 97 0.52 11.89 1.26
N ARG A 98 -0.02 10.71 1.60
CA ARG A 98 -1.18 10.15 0.90
C ARG A 98 -2.41 11.05 0.97
N ILE A 99 -2.66 11.68 2.12
CA ILE A 99 -3.76 12.64 2.27
C ILE A 99 -3.57 13.80 1.31
N LYS A 100 -2.37 14.38 1.19
CA LYS A 100 -2.08 15.48 0.23
C LYS A 100 -2.39 15.07 -1.21
N HIS A 101 -2.01 13.86 -1.61
CA HIS A 101 -2.23 13.36 -2.97
C HIS A 101 -3.72 13.13 -3.25
N VAL A 102 -4.41 12.45 -2.33
CA VAL A 102 -5.85 12.17 -2.47
C VAL A 102 -6.66 13.47 -2.39
N THR A 103 -6.24 14.46 -1.60
CA THR A 103 -6.92 15.75 -1.59
C THR A 103 -6.86 16.44 -2.94
N GLN A 104 -5.71 16.42 -3.62
CA GLN A 104 -5.60 17.00 -4.96
C GLN A 104 -6.54 16.28 -5.94
N HIS A 105 -6.52 14.95 -5.94
CA HIS A 105 -7.40 14.15 -6.78
C HIS A 105 -8.91 14.43 -6.55
N VAL A 106 -9.34 14.59 -5.30
CA VAL A 106 -10.75 14.88 -4.94
C VAL A 106 -11.14 16.32 -5.29
N ILE A 107 -10.19 17.27 -5.31
CA ILE A 107 -10.43 18.64 -5.79
C ILE A 107 -10.68 18.62 -7.29
N ASP A 108 -9.83 17.91 -8.04
CA ASP A 108 -9.94 17.79 -9.49
C ASP A 108 -11.17 16.96 -9.91
N ASN A 109 -11.59 16.01 -9.07
CA ASN A 109 -12.70 15.08 -9.32
C ASN A 109 -13.80 15.21 -8.24
N PRO A 110 -14.65 16.25 -8.29
CA PRO A 110 -15.63 16.52 -7.23
C PRO A 110 -16.72 15.43 -7.13
N LYS A 111 -16.99 14.72 -8.23
CA LYS A 111 -18.03 13.68 -8.33
C LYS A 111 -17.58 12.30 -7.83
N ASP A 112 -16.32 12.11 -7.49
CA ASP A 112 -15.85 10.84 -6.91
C ASP A 112 -16.08 10.80 -5.40
N PHE A 113 -17.23 10.22 -5.02
CA PHE A 113 -17.60 10.03 -3.61
C PHE A 113 -16.84 8.88 -2.92
N ALA A 114 -16.35 7.90 -3.68
CA ALA A 114 -15.62 6.77 -3.13
C ALA A 114 -14.24 7.22 -2.62
N SER A 115 -13.52 8.01 -3.42
CA SER A 115 -12.24 8.61 -3.02
C SER A 115 -12.41 9.57 -1.85
N ARG A 116 -13.48 10.37 -1.81
CA ARG A 116 -13.80 11.24 -0.67
C ARG A 116 -14.02 10.45 0.63
N ARG A 117 -14.74 9.32 0.56
CA ARG A 117 -14.91 8.41 1.70
C ARG A 117 -13.56 7.81 2.14
N GLY A 118 -12.73 7.39 1.19
CA GLY A 118 -11.37 6.91 1.45
C GLY A 118 -10.50 7.95 2.15
N LEU A 119 -10.56 9.20 1.71
CA LEU A 119 -9.86 10.33 2.33
C LEU A 119 -10.28 10.53 3.79
N LEU A 120 -11.58 10.54 4.07
CA LEU A 120 -12.09 10.67 5.45
C LEU A 120 -11.63 9.51 6.35
N ALA A 121 -11.55 8.30 5.81
CA ALA A 121 -11.03 7.14 6.52
C ALA A 121 -9.52 7.30 6.83
N LEU A 122 -8.72 7.80 5.87
CA LEU A 122 -7.29 8.07 6.08
C LEU A 122 -7.06 9.14 7.15
N VAL A 123 -7.79 10.26 7.09
CA VAL A 123 -7.72 11.33 8.11
C VAL A 123 -8.07 10.79 9.49
N SER A 124 -9.11 9.94 9.56
CA SER A 124 -9.53 9.30 10.81
C SER A 124 -8.48 8.33 11.36
N LYS A 125 -7.84 7.51 10.52
CA LYS A 125 -6.75 6.61 10.90
C LYS A 125 -5.56 7.39 11.45
N ARG A 126 -5.10 8.42 10.74
CA ARG A 126 -4.01 9.31 11.19
C ARG A 126 -4.32 9.95 12.54
N ARG A 127 -5.56 10.43 12.74
CA ARG A 127 -6.00 11.01 14.02
C ARG A 127 -5.96 10.00 15.17
N ARG A 128 -6.37 8.74 14.94
CA ARG A 128 -6.29 7.70 15.98
C ARG A 128 -4.84 7.39 16.35
N LEU A 129 -3.96 7.28 15.36
CA LEU A 129 -2.51 7.09 15.55
C LEU A 129 -1.87 8.22 16.36
N LEU A 130 -2.15 9.48 16.02
CA LEU A 130 -1.64 10.64 16.77
C LEU A 130 -2.13 10.64 18.22
N ASN A 131 -3.39 10.30 18.48
CA ASN A 131 -3.89 10.19 19.85
C ASN A 131 -3.22 9.06 20.62
N TYR A 132 -2.95 7.92 19.98
CA TYR A 132 -2.21 6.81 20.59
C TYR A 132 -0.77 7.21 20.89
N TYR A 133 -0.11 7.88 19.93
CA TYR A 133 1.27 8.31 20.08
C TYR A 133 1.40 9.36 21.20
N PHE A 134 0.47 10.33 21.26
CA PHE A 134 0.41 11.33 22.34
C PHE A 134 0.23 10.71 23.73
N LYS A 135 -0.61 9.66 23.85
CA LYS A 135 -0.78 8.93 25.11
C LYS A 135 0.51 8.27 25.60
N LYS A 136 1.40 7.87 24.69
CA LYS A 136 2.68 7.21 25.02
C LYS A 136 3.81 8.20 25.21
N LYS A 137 3.96 9.15 24.28
CA LYS A 137 5.04 10.15 24.23
C LYS A 137 4.46 11.51 23.78
N PRO A 138 4.02 12.37 24.72
CA PRO A 138 3.33 13.61 24.36
C PRO A 138 4.26 14.61 23.65
N GLN A 139 5.48 14.81 24.15
CA GLN A 139 6.44 15.77 23.57
C GLN A 139 6.83 15.43 22.14
N ALA A 140 7.14 14.16 21.87
CA ALA A 140 7.50 13.69 20.55
C ALA A 140 6.31 13.76 19.56
N ALA A 141 5.08 13.53 20.05
CA ALA A 141 3.87 13.70 19.24
C ALA A 141 3.63 15.16 18.84
N GLU A 142 3.91 16.11 19.75
CA GLU A 142 3.80 17.54 19.46
C GLU A 142 4.87 18.00 18.45
N GLN A 143 6.11 17.52 18.58
CA GLN A 143 7.18 17.78 17.61
C GLN A 143 6.80 17.26 16.23
N LEU A 144 6.39 15.99 16.12
CA LEU A 144 5.95 15.39 14.86
C LEU A 144 4.82 16.18 14.17
N VAL A 145 3.87 16.69 14.95
CA VAL A 145 2.75 17.50 14.43
C VAL A 145 3.24 18.85 13.90
N LYS A 146 4.23 19.47 14.56
CA LYS A 146 4.85 20.72 14.10
C LYS A 146 5.64 20.48 12.81
N ASP A 147 6.47 19.44 12.77
CA ASP A 147 7.31 19.11 11.61
C ASP A 147 6.47 18.84 10.37
N LEU A 148 5.36 18.11 10.52
CA LEU A 148 4.45 17.79 9.41
C LEU A 148 3.43 18.90 9.10
N GLY A 149 3.42 20.00 9.86
CA GLY A 149 2.47 21.12 9.67
C GLY A 149 1.00 20.73 9.84
N ILE A 150 0.70 19.75 10.71
CA ILE A 150 -0.65 19.22 10.86
C ILE A 150 -1.44 20.07 11.86
N ARG A 151 -2.61 20.57 11.47
CA ARG A 151 -3.56 21.20 12.41
C ARG A 151 -4.25 20.13 13.26
N PHE A 152 -3.67 19.80 14.41
CA PHE A 152 -4.20 18.80 15.33
C PHE A 152 -4.55 19.41 16.70
N ARG A 153 -5.64 18.90 17.30
CA ARG A 153 -5.98 19.17 18.70
C ARG A 153 -5.93 17.85 19.46
N PHE A 154 -4.97 17.74 20.38
CA PHE A 154 -4.87 16.57 21.26
C PHE A 154 -6.09 16.52 22.19
N ARG A 155 -6.64 15.31 22.37
CA ARG A 155 -7.76 15.13 23.30
C ARG A 155 -7.23 15.22 24.73
N ALA A 156 -7.76 16.15 25.52
CA ALA A 156 -7.53 16.19 26.95
C ALA A 156 -8.07 14.92 27.63
N LYS A 157 -7.53 14.60 28.82
CA LYS A 157 -8.08 13.55 29.68
C LYS A 157 -9.54 13.86 29.96
N ILE A 158 -10.43 12.90 29.75
CA ILE A 158 -11.86 13.06 30.07
C ILE A 158 -11.97 13.07 31.61
N PRO A 159 -12.52 14.14 32.22
CA PRO A 159 -12.64 14.22 33.67
C PRO A 159 -13.52 13.10 34.22
N SER A 160 -13.17 12.60 35.41
CA SER A 160 -13.98 11.60 36.12
C SER A 160 -15.32 12.20 36.54
N ARG A 161 -16.28 11.34 36.90
CA ARG A 161 -17.60 11.78 37.38
C ARG A 161 -17.42 12.74 38.55
N ASP A 162 -16.60 12.38 39.53
CA ASP A 162 -16.37 13.17 40.75
C ASP A 162 -15.70 14.51 40.45
N GLU A 163 -14.73 14.54 39.54
CA GLU A 163 -14.08 15.78 39.07
C GLU A 163 -15.10 16.73 38.43
N LYS A 164 -16.01 16.20 37.59
CA LYS A 164 -17.08 17.00 36.98
C LYS A 164 -18.02 17.60 38.04
N TYR A 165 -18.42 16.82 39.04
CA TYR A 165 -19.28 17.32 40.11
C TYR A 165 -18.56 18.36 40.98
N ARG A 166 -17.27 18.17 41.28
CA ARG A 166 -16.44 19.18 41.98
C ARG A 166 -16.39 20.50 41.21
N GLU A 167 -16.11 20.45 39.91
CA GLU A 167 -16.10 21.64 39.04
C GLU A 167 -17.47 22.34 39.01
N PHE A 168 -18.56 21.58 38.95
CA PHE A 168 -19.91 22.13 39.00
C PHE A 168 -20.17 22.91 40.30
N THR A 169 -19.82 22.34 41.44
CA THR A 169 -19.97 23.01 42.75
C THR A 169 -19.12 24.27 42.84
N ILE A 170 -17.85 24.22 42.39
CA ILE A 170 -16.96 25.40 42.35
C ILE A 170 -17.57 26.51 41.49
N ARG A 171 -18.11 26.16 40.31
CA ARG A 171 -18.75 27.10 39.40
C ARG A 171 -20.01 27.72 40.00
N ALA A 172 -20.83 26.93 40.68
CA ALA A 172 -22.03 27.41 41.36
C ALA A 172 -21.70 28.42 42.47
N ASN A 173 -20.66 28.14 43.26
CA ASN A 173 -20.19 29.06 44.32
C ASN A 173 -19.60 30.34 43.74
N ARG A 174 -18.86 30.26 42.63
CA ARG A 174 -18.29 31.42 41.94
C ARG A 174 -19.36 32.34 41.34
N LYS A 175 -20.55 31.83 41.01
CA LYS A 175 -21.69 32.63 40.50
C LYS A 175 -22.50 33.29 41.63
N LYS A 176 -22.34 32.84 42.88
CA LYS A 176 -23.01 33.40 44.06
C LYS A 176 -22.22 34.53 44.75
N LYS A 177 -20.94 34.70 44.40
CA LYS A 177 -20.12 35.87 44.72
C LYS A 177 -20.23 36.90 43.60
#